data_AF-A0A2E9QFM6-F1
#
_entry.id   AF-A0A2E9QFM6-F1
#
_cell.length_a   1.000
_cell.length_b   1.000
_cell.length_c   1.000
_cell.angle_alpha   90.00
_cell.angle_beta   90.00
_cell.angle_gamma   90.00
#
_symmetry.space_group_name_H-M   'P 1'
#
loop_
_entity.id
_entity.type
_entity.pdbx_description
1 polymer ?
#
loop_
_entity_poly.entity_id
_entity_poly.type
_entity_poly.pdbx_seq_one_letter_code
_entity_poly.pdbx_strand_id
1 'polypeptide(L)'
;MPIHDLERELEEMSVWPVERLVQYLVKDHETFLKMELPRMQDSARKASHGPLTQFVETLNAELRGHFKTEENIVFPVLVSMEHKDPGSLQQALQYACRHMESDHQMHEKHLRLLAAFQNELQESIEKERSDSGIALINSLDDFARRMYLHMSIENRFLFQPYLKTEDQA
;
A
#
# COMPACT_ATOMS: atom_id res chain seq x y z
N MET A 1 9.30 11.18 -7.24
CA MET A 1 8.53 12.20 -6.49
C MET A 1 9.18 12.37 -5.12
N PRO A 2 9.67 13.56 -4.76
CA PRO A 2 10.22 13.85 -3.42
C PRO A 2 9.21 13.54 -2.30
N ILE A 3 9.70 13.14 -1.12
CA ILE A 3 8.87 12.89 0.08
C ILE A 3 7.96 14.10 0.41
N HIS A 4 8.43 15.32 0.15
CA HIS A 4 7.66 16.55 0.37
C HIS A 4 6.37 16.64 -0.45
N ASP A 5 6.30 16.01 -1.63
CA ASP A 5 5.07 15.99 -2.42
C ASP A 5 4.05 14.99 -1.87
N LEU A 6 4.51 13.87 -1.29
CA LEU A 6 3.63 12.86 -0.67
C LEU A 6 2.97 13.41 0.61
N GLU A 7 3.72 14.13 1.44
CA GLU A 7 3.14 14.74 2.65
C GLU A 7 2.15 15.86 2.30
N ARG A 8 2.37 16.62 1.22
CA ARG A 8 1.37 17.57 0.71
C ARG A 8 0.08 16.86 0.28
N GLU A 9 0.20 15.75 -0.44
CA GLU A 9 -0.96 14.95 -0.86
C GLU A 9 -1.73 14.40 0.35
N LEU A 10 -1.02 13.91 1.36
CA LEU A 10 -1.62 13.46 2.63
C LEU A 10 -2.31 14.61 3.37
N GLU A 11 -1.71 15.80 3.41
CA GLU A 11 -2.33 16.98 4.01
C GLU A 11 -3.64 17.36 3.32
N GLU A 12 -3.67 17.34 1.98
CA GLU A 12 -4.89 17.58 1.20
C GLU A 12 -5.98 16.53 1.47
N MET A 13 -5.59 15.26 1.66
CA MET A 13 -6.51 14.16 1.94
C MET A 13 -7.00 14.11 3.38
N SER A 14 -6.29 14.74 4.33
CA SER A 14 -6.63 14.72 5.76
C SER A 14 -8.01 15.30 6.11
N VAL A 15 -8.57 16.11 5.19
CA VAL A 15 -9.90 16.74 5.33
C VAL A 15 -10.98 16.04 4.51
N TRP A 16 -10.68 14.93 3.83
CA TRP A 16 -11.66 14.20 3.04
C TRP A 16 -12.58 13.37 3.94
N PRO A 17 -13.87 13.25 3.61
CA PRO A 17 -14.77 12.29 4.27
C PRO A 17 -14.30 10.84 4.13
N VAL A 18 -14.65 9.98 5.09
CA VAL A 18 -14.22 8.56 5.09
C VAL A 18 -14.66 7.86 3.81
N GLU A 19 -15.91 8.06 3.39
CA GLU A 19 -16.42 7.47 2.16
C GLU A 19 -15.58 7.85 0.92
N ARG A 20 -15.12 9.10 0.84
CA ARG A 20 -14.28 9.55 -0.29
C ARG A 20 -12.89 8.91 -0.25
N LEU A 21 -12.29 8.79 0.93
CA LEU A 21 -10.99 8.11 1.10
C LEU A 21 -11.09 6.64 0.71
N VAL A 22 -12.13 5.94 1.16
CA VAL A 22 -12.39 4.54 0.78
C VAL A 22 -12.53 4.39 -0.73
N GLN A 23 -13.33 5.23 -1.39
CA GLN A 23 -13.48 5.17 -2.85
C GLN A 23 -12.16 5.37 -3.60
N TYR A 24 -11.30 6.26 -3.09
CA TYR A 24 -9.96 6.47 -3.62
C TYR A 24 -9.09 5.21 -3.47
N LEU A 25 -9.04 4.61 -2.27
CA LEU A 25 -8.22 3.44 -1.96
C LEU A 25 -8.65 2.21 -2.77
N VAL A 26 -9.95 1.95 -2.91
CA VAL A 26 -10.47 0.83 -3.73
C VAL A 26 -10.05 0.96 -5.19
N LYS A 27 -9.98 2.18 -5.72
CA LYS A 27 -9.47 2.41 -7.08
C LYS A 27 -7.96 2.14 -7.17
N ASP A 28 -7.22 2.47 -6.12
CA ASP A 28 -5.80 2.14 -6.03
C ASP A 28 -5.58 0.63 -5.97
N HIS A 29 -6.40 -0.14 -5.24
CA HIS A 29 -6.34 -1.61 -5.23
C HIS A 29 -6.44 -2.20 -6.63
N GLU A 30 -7.41 -1.74 -7.41
CA GLU A 30 -7.58 -2.18 -8.80
C GLU A 30 -6.32 -1.88 -9.62
N THR A 31 -5.75 -0.68 -9.43
CA THR A 31 -4.55 -0.27 -10.15
C THR A 31 -3.35 -1.13 -9.77
N PHE A 32 -3.14 -1.41 -8.48
CA PHE A 32 -2.08 -2.30 -8.02
C PHE A 32 -2.22 -3.71 -8.63
N LEU A 33 -3.41 -4.30 -8.50
CA LEU A 33 -3.64 -5.70 -8.84
C LEU A 33 -3.75 -5.99 -10.34
N LYS A 34 -4.23 -5.02 -11.14
CA LYS A 34 -4.45 -5.20 -12.58
C LYS A 34 -3.38 -4.56 -13.44
N MET A 35 -2.66 -3.57 -12.93
CA MET A 35 -1.67 -2.83 -13.72
C MET A 35 -0.27 -2.92 -13.14
N GLU A 36 -0.05 -2.47 -11.92
CA GLU A 36 1.32 -2.26 -11.41
C GLU A 36 2.06 -3.57 -11.14
N LEU A 37 1.46 -4.48 -10.36
CA LEU A 37 2.08 -5.76 -10.01
C LEU A 37 2.31 -6.64 -11.26
N PRO A 38 1.35 -6.80 -12.19
CA PRO A 38 1.62 -7.51 -13.45
C PRO A 38 2.76 -6.86 -14.26
N ARG A 39 2.78 -5.53 -14.38
CA ARG A 39 3.83 -4.79 -15.10
C ARG A 39 5.21 -5.00 -14.47
N MET A 40 5.30 -4.95 -13.14
CA MET A 40 6.54 -5.20 -12.41
C MET A 40 7.02 -6.62 -12.63
N GLN A 41 6.12 -7.60 -12.54
CA GLN A 41 6.44 -9.01 -12.76
C GLN A 41 6.96 -9.25 -14.18
N ASP A 42 6.27 -8.74 -15.20
CA ASP A 42 6.71 -8.83 -16.59
C ASP A 42 8.06 -8.17 -16.83
N SER A 43 8.30 -7.02 -16.20
CA SER A 43 9.57 -6.29 -16.33
C SER A 43 10.71 -7.03 -15.65
N ALA A 44 10.47 -7.61 -14.47
CA ALA A 44 11.43 -8.45 -13.76
C ALA A 44 11.79 -9.72 -14.57
N ARG A 45 10.80 -10.34 -15.22
CA ARG A 45 11.00 -11.47 -16.14
C ARG A 45 11.86 -11.08 -17.35
N LYS A 46 11.56 -9.95 -17.99
CA LYS A 46 12.35 -9.43 -19.13
C LYS A 46 13.79 -9.10 -18.74
N ALA A 47 14.00 -8.58 -17.54
CA ALA A 47 15.32 -8.34 -16.97
C ALA A 47 16.01 -9.64 -16.49
N SER A 48 15.37 -10.81 -16.61
CA SER A 48 15.87 -12.10 -16.12
C SER A 48 16.21 -12.10 -14.63
N HIS A 49 15.53 -11.27 -13.83
CA HIS A 49 15.77 -11.15 -12.40
C HIS A 49 14.85 -12.12 -11.62
N GLY A 50 15.31 -13.36 -11.45
CA GLY A 50 14.54 -14.44 -10.82
C GLY A 50 14.01 -14.11 -9.41
N PRO A 51 14.86 -13.66 -8.47
CA PRO A 51 14.42 -13.36 -7.10
C PRO A 51 13.30 -12.32 -7.02
N LEU A 52 13.45 -11.20 -7.72
CA LEU A 52 12.43 -10.16 -7.81
C LEU A 52 11.14 -10.65 -8.46
N THR A 53 11.23 -11.50 -9.50
CA THR A 53 10.03 -12.08 -10.13
C THR A 53 9.22 -12.89 -9.11
N GLN A 54 9.88 -13.78 -8.37
CA GLN A 54 9.25 -14.58 -7.32
C GLN A 54 8.71 -13.71 -6.18
N PHE A 55 9.45 -12.67 -5.80
CA PHE A 55 9.01 -11.73 -4.79
C PHE A 55 7.71 -11.00 -5.19
N VAL A 56 7.63 -10.48 -6.41
CA VAL A 56 6.42 -9.79 -6.91
C VAL A 56 5.22 -10.73 -6.99
N GLU A 57 5.44 -12.01 -7.30
CA GLU A 57 4.39 -13.04 -7.29
C GLU A 57 3.81 -13.24 -5.89
N THR A 58 4.68 -13.41 -4.88
CA THR A 58 4.26 -13.54 -3.48
C THR A 58 3.53 -12.28 -3.02
N LEU A 59 4.10 -11.10 -3.28
CA LEU A 59 3.50 -9.82 -2.91
C LEU A 59 2.10 -9.63 -3.53
N ASN A 60 1.91 -10.05 -4.78
CA ASN A 60 0.61 -9.99 -5.45
C ASN A 60 -0.42 -10.94 -4.80
N ALA A 61 -0.01 -12.13 -4.36
CA ALA A 61 -0.91 -13.03 -3.65
C ALA A 61 -1.33 -12.46 -2.28
N GLU A 62 -0.39 -11.86 -1.55
CA GLU A 62 -0.64 -11.24 -0.24
C GLU A 62 -1.57 -10.04 -0.36
N LEU A 63 -1.26 -9.09 -1.26
CA LEU A 63 -2.07 -7.88 -1.44
C LEU A 63 -3.49 -8.19 -1.91
N ARG A 64 -3.69 -9.27 -2.68
CA ARG A 64 -5.06 -9.73 -3.03
C ARG A 64 -5.86 -10.14 -1.80
N GLY A 65 -5.23 -10.83 -0.86
CA GLY A 65 -5.88 -11.24 0.39
C GLY A 65 -6.17 -10.04 1.29
N HIS A 66 -5.19 -9.15 1.40
CA HIS A 66 -5.28 -7.91 2.16
C HIS A 66 -6.40 -6.99 1.66
N PHE A 67 -6.34 -6.54 0.40
CA PHE A 67 -7.35 -5.66 -0.21
C PHE A 67 -8.75 -6.25 -0.18
N LYS A 68 -8.89 -7.57 -0.37
CA LYS A 68 -10.18 -8.24 -0.26
C LYS A 68 -10.77 -8.13 1.15
N THR A 69 -9.93 -8.22 2.17
CA THR A 69 -10.36 -8.07 3.57
C THR A 69 -10.83 -6.65 3.83
N GLU A 70 -10.10 -5.67 3.32
CA GLU A 70 -10.47 -4.27 3.46
C GLU A 70 -11.80 -3.95 2.76
N GLU A 71 -11.91 -4.28 1.47
CA GLU A 71 -13.08 -4.00 0.65
C GLU A 71 -14.36 -4.67 1.16
N ASN A 72 -14.27 -5.91 1.66
CA ASN A 72 -15.45 -6.67 2.07
C ASN A 72 -15.83 -6.51 3.54
N ILE A 73 -14.89 -6.07 4.39
CA ILE A 73 -15.08 -6.06 5.84
C ILE A 73 -14.74 -4.69 6.41
N VAL A 74 -13.50 -4.23 6.29
CA VAL A 74 -13.01 -3.04 7.01
C VAL A 74 -13.68 -1.77 6.50
N PHE A 75 -13.62 -1.51 5.20
CA PHE A 75 -14.15 -0.29 4.58
C PHE A 75 -15.67 -0.16 4.73
N PRO A 76 -16.50 -1.20 4.49
CA PRO A 76 -17.94 -1.09 4.73
C PRO A 76 -18.28 -0.73 6.17
N VAL A 77 -17.56 -1.29 7.15
CA VAL A 77 -17.78 -0.98 8.58
C VAL A 77 -17.37 0.46 8.87
N LEU A 78 -16.22 0.91 8.38
CA LEU A 78 -15.74 2.30 8.53
C LEU A 78 -16.75 3.32 8.03
N VAL A 79 -17.26 3.13 6.80
CA VAL A 79 -18.28 4.02 6.21
C VAL A 79 -19.58 3.98 7.03
N SER A 80 -19.99 2.81 7.52
CA SER A 80 -21.20 2.70 8.34
C SER A 80 -21.10 3.45 9.68
N MET A 81 -19.89 3.54 10.25
CA MET A 81 -19.62 4.21 11.52
C MET A 81 -19.61 5.74 11.39
N GLU A 82 -19.30 6.29 10.22
CA GLU A 82 -19.39 7.75 9.96
C GLU A 82 -20.83 8.27 10.10
N HIS A 83 -21.83 7.39 9.98
CA HIS A 83 -23.24 7.75 9.97
C HIS A 83 -24.05 7.22 11.16
N LYS A 84 -23.45 6.46 12.09
CA LYS A 84 -24.16 5.78 13.19
C LYS A 84 -23.35 5.79 14.49
N ASP A 85 -24.05 5.69 15.62
CA ASP A 85 -23.43 5.51 16.94
C ASP A 85 -22.61 4.18 16.98
N PRO A 86 -21.30 4.22 17.27
CA PRO A 86 -20.37 3.08 17.14
C PRO A 86 -20.76 1.80 17.89
N GLY A 87 -21.55 1.92 18.97
CA GLY A 87 -22.13 0.81 19.73
C GLY A 87 -21.20 -0.42 19.89
N SER A 88 -21.72 -1.61 19.59
CA SER A 88 -20.98 -2.88 19.69
C SER A 88 -20.00 -3.13 18.53
N LEU A 89 -20.02 -2.34 17.47
CA LEU A 89 -19.15 -2.52 16.29
C LEU A 89 -17.77 -1.90 16.50
N GLN A 90 -17.65 -0.93 17.41
CA GLN A 90 -16.38 -0.26 17.68
C GLN A 90 -15.25 -1.22 18.06
N GLN A 91 -15.49 -2.18 18.95
CA GLN A 91 -14.45 -3.14 19.37
C GLN A 91 -14.03 -4.08 18.23
N ALA A 92 -14.98 -4.52 17.40
CA ALA A 92 -14.69 -5.35 16.25
C ALA A 92 -13.86 -4.58 15.21
N LEU A 93 -14.21 -3.33 14.96
CA LEU A 93 -13.46 -2.44 14.08
C LEU A 93 -12.05 -2.18 14.62
N GLN A 94 -11.90 -1.94 15.92
CA GLN A 94 -10.59 -1.80 16.56
C GLN A 94 -9.68 -3.00 16.34
N TYR A 95 -10.22 -4.21 16.50
CA TYR A 95 -9.46 -5.43 16.23
C TYR A 95 -9.06 -5.53 14.77
N ALA A 96 -9.98 -5.24 13.84
CA ALA A 96 -9.71 -5.23 12.41
C ALA A 96 -8.62 -4.21 12.03
N CYS A 97 -8.70 -2.97 12.54
CA CYS A 97 -7.69 -1.94 12.30
C CYS A 97 -6.30 -2.37 12.80
N ARG A 98 -6.19 -2.97 14.00
CA ARG A 98 -4.90 -3.50 14.51
C ARG A 98 -4.35 -4.61 13.63
N HIS A 99 -5.22 -5.46 13.10
CA HIS A 99 -4.81 -6.53 12.20
C HIS A 99 -4.26 -5.95 10.88
N MET A 100 -4.94 -4.96 10.29
CA MET A 100 -4.48 -4.28 9.07
C MET A 100 -3.17 -3.52 9.30
N GLU A 101 -2.99 -2.84 10.44
CA GLU A 101 -1.70 -2.22 10.78
C GLU A 101 -0.55 -3.23 10.86
N SER A 102 -0.81 -4.44 11.38
CA SER A 102 0.19 -5.51 11.40
C SER A 102 0.56 -5.98 9.99
N ASP A 103 -0.40 -6.06 9.08
CA ASP A 103 -0.15 -6.36 7.66
C ASP A 103 0.68 -5.23 7.02
N HIS A 104 0.36 -3.97 7.31
CA HIS A 104 1.13 -2.81 6.84
C HIS A 104 2.58 -2.83 7.32
N GLN A 105 2.86 -3.23 8.55
CA GLN A 105 4.23 -3.42 9.03
C GLN A 105 4.99 -4.49 8.23
N MET A 106 4.30 -5.52 7.73
CA MET A 106 4.90 -6.48 6.81
C MET A 106 5.13 -5.86 5.43
N HIS A 107 4.16 -5.11 4.90
CA HIS A 107 4.28 -4.44 3.61
C HIS A 107 5.37 -3.36 3.60
N GLU A 108 5.62 -2.66 4.72
CA GLU A 108 6.79 -1.80 4.86
C GLU A 108 8.12 -2.55 4.70
N LYS A 109 8.22 -3.79 5.21
CA LYS A 109 9.40 -4.63 5.00
C LYS A 109 9.53 -5.02 3.53
N HIS A 110 8.42 -5.28 2.84
CA HIS A 110 8.41 -5.49 1.40
C HIS A 110 8.91 -4.27 0.63
N LEU A 111 8.52 -3.06 1.03
CA LEU A 111 9.05 -1.83 0.41
C LEU A 111 10.56 -1.66 0.60
N ARG A 112 11.09 -2.03 1.78
CA ARG A 112 12.56 -2.03 2.01
C ARG A 112 13.27 -3.06 1.15
N LEU A 113 12.66 -4.23 0.94
CA LEU A 113 13.22 -5.26 0.07
C LEU A 113 13.18 -4.84 -1.41
N LEU A 114 12.12 -4.15 -1.84
CA LEU A 114 12.07 -3.53 -3.17
C LEU A 114 13.21 -2.52 -3.36
N ALA A 115 13.49 -1.67 -2.36
CA ALA A 115 14.62 -0.75 -2.40
C ALA A 115 15.97 -1.48 -2.51
N ALA A 116 16.14 -2.63 -1.85
CA ALA A 116 17.33 -3.46 -2.00
C ALA A 116 17.47 -4.01 -3.43
N PHE A 117 16.38 -4.50 -4.04
CA PHE A 117 16.40 -4.93 -5.44
C PHE A 117 16.71 -3.77 -6.41
N GLN A 118 16.21 -2.56 -6.13
CA GLN A 118 16.54 -1.39 -6.94
C GLN A 118 18.04 -1.08 -6.91
N ASN A 119 18.67 -1.15 -5.74
CA ASN A 119 20.11 -0.93 -5.60
C ASN A 119 20.91 -2.00 -6.36
N GLU A 120 20.52 -3.27 -6.27
CA GLU A 120 21.14 -4.37 -7.02
C GLU A 120 21.03 -4.15 -8.55
N LEU A 121 19.84 -3.76 -9.03
CA LEU A 121 19.58 -3.47 -10.43
C LEU A 121 20.38 -2.25 -10.94
N GLN A 122 20.56 -1.23 -10.11
CA GLN A 122 21.30 -0.01 -10.46
C GLN A 122 22.76 -0.34 -10.82
N GLU A 123 23.41 -1.22 -10.05
CA GLU A 123 24.77 -1.68 -10.35
C GLU A 123 24.88 -2.40 -11.70
N SER A 124 23.83 -3.14 -12.10
CA SER A 124 23.77 -3.83 -13.38
C SER A 124 23.56 -2.85 -14.55
N ILE A 125 22.70 -1.85 -14.37
CA ILE A 125 22.40 -0.84 -15.39
C ILE A 125 23.62 0.02 -15.70
N GLU A 126 24.41 0.40 -14.69
CA GLU A 126 25.61 1.22 -14.90
C GLU A 126 26.65 0.51 -15.77
N LYS A 127 26.70 -0.83 -15.69
CA LYS A 127 27.61 -1.66 -16.50
C LYS A 127 27.10 -1.91 -17.91
N GLU A 128 25.80 -2.11 -18.08
CA GLU A 128 25.21 -2.63 -19.33
C GLU A 128 24.37 -1.60 -20.10
N ARG A 129 24.07 -0.44 -19.51
CA ARG A 129 23.15 0.59 -20.05
C ARG A 129 21.81 0.01 -20.52
N SER A 130 21.24 -0.88 -19.72
CA SER A 130 20.02 -1.61 -20.06
C SER A 130 18.77 -0.75 -19.88
N ASP A 131 18.12 -0.38 -21.00
CA ASP A 131 16.84 0.35 -21.00
C ASP A 131 15.74 -0.41 -20.23
N SER A 132 15.74 -1.75 -20.30
CA SER A 132 14.80 -2.59 -19.55
C SER A 132 15.02 -2.54 -18.04
N GLY A 133 16.27 -2.37 -17.60
CA GLY A 133 16.60 -2.20 -16.18
C GLY A 133 16.07 -0.87 -15.64
N ILE A 134 16.22 0.22 -16.41
CA ILE A 134 15.71 1.55 -16.03
C ILE A 134 14.19 1.52 -15.88
N ALA A 135 13.49 0.93 -16.84
CA ALA A 135 12.04 0.78 -16.79
C ALA A 135 11.56 -0.02 -15.57
N LEU A 136 12.30 -1.09 -15.21
CA LEU A 136 12.00 -1.89 -14.03
C LEU A 136 12.19 -1.07 -12.74
N ILE A 137 13.33 -0.40 -12.57
CA ILE A 137 13.59 0.43 -11.38
C ILE A 137 12.51 1.49 -11.18
N ASN A 138 12.13 2.19 -12.26
CA ASN A 138 11.07 3.20 -12.21
C ASN A 138 9.74 2.59 -11.78
N SER A 139 9.39 1.39 -12.29
CA SER A 139 8.16 0.72 -11.88
C SER A 139 8.19 0.29 -10.40
N LEU A 140 9.34 -0.10 -9.86
CA LEU A 140 9.47 -0.43 -8.43
C LEU A 140 9.31 0.83 -7.56
N ASP A 141 9.89 1.95 -7.99
CA ASP A 141 9.84 3.24 -7.30
C ASP A 141 8.42 3.81 -7.28
N ASP A 142 7.73 3.78 -8.41
CA ASP A 142 6.33 4.21 -8.52
C ASP A 142 5.41 3.38 -7.60
N PHE A 143 5.53 2.05 -7.65
CA PHE A 143 4.76 1.16 -6.79
C PHE A 143 5.03 1.44 -5.31
N ALA A 144 6.31 1.54 -4.92
CA ALA A 144 6.68 1.75 -3.52
C ALA A 144 6.14 3.08 -2.97
N ARG A 145 6.20 4.15 -3.77
CA ARG A 145 5.60 5.44 -3.40
C ARG A 145 4.10 5.35 -3.22
N ARG A 146 3.39 4.76 -4.17
CA ARG A 146 1.94 4.65 -4.12
C ARG A 146 1.47 3.76 -2.97
N MET A 147 2.16 2.64 -2.74
CA MET A 147 1.86 1.77 -1.62
C MET A 147 2.11 2.46 -0.28
N TYR A 148 3.18 3.24 -0.16
CA TYR A 148 3.43 4.04 1.03
C TYR A 148 2.31 5.07 1.29
N LEU A 149 1.86 5.76 0.23
CA LEU A 149 0.75 6.72 0.32
C LEU A 149 -0.54 6.03 0.75
N HIS A 150 -0.87 4.92 0.09
CA HIS A 150 -2.03 4.06 0.38
C HIS A 150 -2.10 3.67 1.87
N MET A 151 -1.06 3.00 2.38
CA MET A 151 -0.98 2.62 3.79
C MET A 151 -1.00 3.82 4.73
N SER A 152 -0.43 4.97 4.32
CA SER A 152 -0.42 6.19 5.13
C SER A 152 -1.83 6.79 5.28
N ILE A 153 -2.64 6.77 4.23
CA ILE A 153 -4.03 7.22 4.28
C ILE A 153 -4.81 6.34 5.26
N GLU A 154 -4.69 5.02 5.13
CA GLU A 154 -5.37 4.06 5.98
C GLU A 154 -4.95 4.20 7.44
N ASN A 155 -3.65 4.10 7.72
CA ASN A 155 -3.15 4.16 9.09
C ASN A 155 -3.50 5.50 9.75
N ARG A 156 -3.23 6.63 9.08
CA ARG A 156 -3.34 7.96 9.71
C ARG A 156 -4.79 8.46 9.79
N PHE A 157 -5.59 8.23 8.76
CA PHE A 157 -6.90 8.87 8.63
C PHE A 157 -8.08 7.91 8.85
N LEU A 158 -7.93 6.63 8.47
CA LEU A 158 -9.02 5.66 8.62
C LEU A 158 -8.91 4.85 9.91
N PHE A 159 -7.73 4.41 10.31
CA PHE A 159 -7.54 3.45 11.40
C PHE A 159 -7.25 4.13 12.73
N GLN A 160 -6.31 5.09 12.76
CA GLN A 160 -5.89 5.77 13.97
C GLN A 160 -7.08 6.25 14.83
N PRO A 161 -8.15 6.89 14.29
CA PRO A 161 -9.27 7.35 15.10
C PRO A 161 -9.90 6.28 15.99
N TYR A 162 -9.85 5.01 15.56
CA TYR A 162 -10.42 3.89 16.31
C TYR A 162 -9.41 3.24 17.25
N LEU A 163 -8.12 3.37 16.98
CA LEU A 163 -7.04 2.77 17.77
C LEU A 163 -6.67 3.58 19.02
N LYS A 164 -6.96 4.89 19.03
CA LYS A 164 -6.78 5.74 20.22
C LYS A 164 -7.92 5.53 21.22
N THR A 165 -7.80 4.49 22.04
CA THR A 165 -8.54 4.37 23.30
C THR A 165 -7.65 3.63 24.29
N GLU A 166 -6.95 4.36 25.18
CA GLU A 166 -6.86 4.08 26.63
C GLU A 166 -5.86 4.93 27.45
N ASP A 167 -5.05 5.85 26.87
CA ASP A 167 -4.00 6.55 27.67
C ASP A 167 -3.89 8.08 27.48
N GLN A 168 -4.97 8.75 27.06
CA GLN A 168 -5.06 10.22 27.11
C GLN A 168 -6.45 10.67 27.59
N ALA A 169 -6.68 10.49 28.90
CA ALA A 169 -7.70 11.19 29.68
C ALA A 169 -7.07 11.62 31.01
#